data_AF-A0A2V8RKC1-F1
#
_entry.id   AF-A0A2V8RKC1-F1
#
_cell.length_a   1.000
_cell.length_b   1.000
_cell.length_c   1.000
_cell.angle_alpha   90.00
_cell.angle_beta   90.00
_cell.angle_gamma   90.00
#
_symmetry.space_group_name_H-M   'P 1'
#
loop_
_entity.id
_entity.type
_entity.pdbx_description
1 polymer ?
#
loop_
_entity_poly.entity_id
_entity_poly.type
_entity_poly.pdbx_seq_one_letter_code
_entity_poly.pdbx_strand_id
1 'polypeptide(L)'
;MVDIDELREIEANLTDDEKRENAIRLAFSGKREKFDEFCRALAENIPPETAAVLGGSSVTGFSYKEGKPFDDEGFMTSDLDITLVGPEAIEYFSLEGFWIPGIHSHPVKEGDDDIASPALKKLRHKLQAIAGGRPVTIQASRDFYYRFREEWLGQPYLTLVGKPDEDE
;
A
#
# COMPACT_ATOMS: atom_id res chain seq x y z
N MET A 1 13.21 -4.12 -24.23
CA MET A 1 13.62 -3.34 -23.04
C MET A 1 12.51 -2.34 -22.84
N VAL A 2 11.80 -2.43 -21.71
CA VAL A 2 10.69 -1.52 -21.43
C VAL A 2 11.28 -0.15 -21.15
N ASP A 3 10.70 0.89 -21.73
CA ASP A 3 11.09 2.26 -21.44
C ASP A 3 10.49 2.66 -20.09
N ILE A 4 11.34 2.77 -19.07
CA ILE A 4 10.93 3.08 -17.70
C ILE A 4 10.39 4.51 -17.61
N ASP A 5 10.88 5.42 -18.44
CA ASP A 5 10.44 6.81 -18.43
C ASP A 5 9.04 6.94 -19.08
N GLU A 6 8.76 6.16 -20.13
CA GLU A 6 7.41 6.05 -20.69
C GLU A 6 6.41 5.44 -19.69
N LEU A 7 6.81 4.39 -18.95
CA LEU A 7 5.97 3.84 -17.89
C LEU A 7 5.66 4.86 -16.80
N ARG A 8 6.64 5.68 -16.40
CA ARG A 8 6.44 6.74 -15.40
C ARG A 8 5.48 7.81 -15.88
N GLU A 9 5.53 8.18 -17.15
CA GLU A 9 4.57 9.12 -17.73
C GLU A 9 3.15 8.54 -17.74
N ILE A 10 3.00 7.25 -18.05
CA ILE A 10 1.70 6.57 -17.96
C ILE A 10 1.20 6.57 -16.50
N GLU A 11 2.07 6.20 -15.56
CA GLU A 11 1.76 6.16 -14.13
C GLU A 11 1.30 7.52 -13.59
N ALA A 12 2.01 8.59 -13.94
CA ALA A 12 1.69 9.95 -13.53
C ALA A 12 0.32 10.44 -14.04
N ASN A 13 -0.18 9.85 -15.13
CA ASN A 13 -1.45 10.21 -15.76
C ASN A 13 -2.62 9.27 -15.37
N LEU A 14 -2.37 8.21 -14.58
CA LEU A 14 -3.44 7.32 -14.14
C LEU A 14 -4.40 8.05 -13.19
N THR A 15 -5.67 8.04 -13.55
CA THR A 15 -6.74 8.47 -12.66
C THR A 15 -6.95 7.46 -11.52
N ASP A 16 -7.55 7.91 -10.41
CA ASP A 16 -7.85 7.01 -9.29
C ASP A 16 -8.81 5.88 -9.66
N ASP A 17 -9.73 6.10 -10.61
CA ASP A 17 -10.61 5.05 -11.11
C ASP A 17 -9.85 3.99 -11.91
N GLU A 18 -8.86 4.40 -12.72
CA GLU A 18 -7.99 3.46 -13.44
C GLU A 18 -7.08 2.67 -12.49
N LYS A 19 -6.48 3.35 -11.49
CA LYS A 19 -5.70 2.69 -10.44
C LYS A 19 -6.56 1.65 -9.70
N ARG A 20 -7.82 2.00 -9.39
CA ARG A 20 -8.76 1.10 -8.71
C ARG A 20 -9.11 -0.11 -9.58
N GLU A 21 -9.40 0.11 -10.86
CA GLU A 21 -9.70 -0.98 -11.79
C GLU A 21 -8.49 -1.91 -11.97
N ASN A 22 -7.28 -1.34 -12.03
CA ASN A 22 -6.05 -2.12 -12.01
C ASN A 22 -5.94 -2.97 -10.75
N ALA A 23 -6.13 -2.39 -9.57
CA ALA A 23 -6.08 -3.14 -8.32
C ALA A 23 -7.10 -4.28 -8.30
N ILE A 24 -8.35 -4.04 -8.69
CA ILE A 24 -9.39 -5.08 -8.73
C ILE A 24 -9.00 -6.21 -9.69
N ARG A 25 -8.59 -5.86 -10.91
CA ARG A 25 -8.23 -6.81 -11.97
C ARG A 25 -6.99 -7.62 -11.60
N LEU A 26 -5.93 -6.96 -11.14
CA LEU A 26 -4.62 -7.55 -10.89
C LEU A 26 -4.55 -8.22 -9.51
N ALA A 27 -4.79 -7.46 -8.44
CA ALA A 27 -4.62 -7.94 -7.07
C ALA A 27 -5.74 -8.89 -6.63
N PHE A 28 -6.97 -8.65 -7.09
CA PHE A 28 -8.17 -9.38 -6.65
C PHE A 28 -8.79 -10.27 -7.75
N SER A 29 -8.08 -10.50 -8.86
CA SER A 29 -8.54 -11.34 -9.97
C SER A 29 -9.91 -10.94 -10.53
N GLY A 30 -10.20 -9.64 -10.57
CA GLY A 30 -11.48 -9.07 -11.04
C GLY A 30 -12.62 -9.13 -10.02
N LYS A 31 -12.38 -9.62 -8.80
CA LYS A 31 -13.42 -9.79 -7.77
C LYS A 31 -13.61 -8.51 -6.97
N ARG A 32 -14.54 -7.66 -7.40
CA ARG A 32 -14.86 -6.38 -6.73
C ARG A 32 -15.25 -6.58 -5.26
N GLU A 33 -15.97 -7.64 -4.96
CA GLU A 33 -16.40 -7.98 -3.60
C GLU A 33 -15.22 -8.21 -2.65
N LYS A 34 -14.10 -8.75 -3.16
CA LYS A 34 -12.86 -8.94 -2.39
C LYS A 34 -12.13 -7.64 -2.15
N PHE A 35 -12.09 -6.76 -3.15
CA PHE A 35 -11.56 -5.41 -2.99
C PHE A 35 -12.36 -4.63 -1.92
N ASP A 36 -13.69 -4.68 -1.97
CA ASP A 36 -14.53 -3.97 -0.99
C ASP A 36 -14.40 -4.58 0.43
N GLU A 37 -14.27 -5.91 0.53
CA GLU A 37 -13.95 -6.60 1.80
C GLU A 37 -12.60 -6.15 2.35
N PHE A 38 -11.61 -5.96 1.48
CA PHE A 38 -10.27 -5.50 1.85
C PHE A 38 -10.30 -4.07 2.40
N CYS A 39 -10.99 -3.15 1.72
CA CYS A 39 -11.15 -1.77 2.20
C CYS A 39 -11.92 -1.71 3.54
N ARG A 40 -12.99 -2.50 3.70
CA ARG A 40 -13.69 -2.58 5.00
C ARG A 40 -12.78 -3.11 6.11
N ALA A 41 -12.00 -4.15 5.83
CA ALA A 41 -11.08 -4.71 6.81
C ALA A 41 -10.03 -3.69 7.27
N LEU A 42 -9.52 -2.85 6.36
CA LEU A 42 -8.68 -1.70 6.73
C LEU A 42 -9.43 -0.72 7.64
N ALA A 43 -10.59 -0.22 7.18
CA ALA A 43 -11.36 0.79 7.92
C ALA A 43 -11.77 0.37 9.33
N GLU A 44 -12.04 -0.92 9.54
CA GLU A 44 -12.40 -1.46 10.85
C GLU A 44 -11.22 -1.67 11.81
N ASN A 45 -9.98 -1.63 11.32
CA ASN A 45 -8.79 -2.07 12.08
C ASN A 45 -7.66 -1.03 12.14
N ILE A 46 -7.81 0.12 11.50
CA ILE A 46 -6.88 1.25 11.60
C ILE A 46 -7.49 2.35 12.50
N PRO A 47 -6.67 3.24 13.09
CA PRO A 47 -7.15 4.34 13.92
C PRO A 47 -8.04 5.31 13.13
N PRO A 48 -8.97 6.04 13.79
CA PRO A 48 -9.92 6.93 13.12
C PRO A 48 -9.30 8.00 12.21
N GLU A 49 -8.16 8.58 12.63
CA GLU A 49 -7.44 9.63 11.90
C GLU A 49 -6.29 9.07 11.03
N THR A 50 -6.40 7.80 10.63
CA THR A 50 -5.42 7.13 9.76
C THR A 50 -6.02 6.82 8.40
N ALA A 51 -5.38 7.31 7.34
CA ALA A 51 -5.68 6.89 5.98
C ALA A 51 -4.91 5.61 5.62
N ALA A 52 -5.44 4.85 4.67
CA ALA A 52 -4.75 3.71 4.08
C ALA A 52 -4.71 3.86 2.56
N VAL A 53 -3.50 3.81 2.01
CA VAL A 53 -3.25 3.92 0.58
C VAL A 53 -2.57 2.66 0.04
N LEU A 54 -2.92 2.28 -1.18
CA LEU A 54 -2.32 1.19 -1.93
C LEU A 54 -1.37 1.77 -2.98
N GLY A 55 -0.15 1.24 -3.05
CA GLY A 55 0.84 1.65 -4.04
C GLY A 55 1.39 0.48 -4.86
N GLY A 56 2.46 0.78 -5.58
CA GLY A 56 3.26 -0.21 -6.29
C GLY A 56 2.59 -0.77 -7.55
N SER A 57 3.06 -1.94 -7.98
CA SER A 57 2.64 -2.57 -9.23
C SER A 57 1.16 -2.98 -9.25
N SER A 58 0.52 -3.08 -8.08
CA SER A 58 -0.90 -3.40 -7.97
C SER A 58 -1.81 -2.30 -8.54
N VAL A 59 -1.36 -1.04 -8.53
CA VAL A 59 -2.12 0.11 -9.06
C VAL A 59 -1.62 0.54 -10.44
N THR A 60 -0.32 0.38 -10.73
CA THR A 60 0.28 0.80 -12.00
C THR A 60 0.35 -0.32 -13.05
N GLY A 61 0.30 -1.58 -12.61
CA GLY A 61 0.53 -2.76 -13.45
C GLY A 61 2.00 -3.17 -13.59
N PHE A 62 2.96 -2.35 -13.14
CA PHE A 62 4.40 -2.61 -13.27
C PHE A 62 5.19 -2.14 -12.05
N SER A 63 6.35 -2.76 -11.77
CA SER A 63 7.21 -2.35 -10.67
C SER A 63 7.95 -1.06 -11.01
N TYR A 64 7.87 -0.06 -10.14
CA TYR A 64 8.55 1.23 -10.33
C TYR A 64 10.09 1.09 -10.47
N LYS A 65 10.68 0.07 -9.83
CA LYS A 65 12.13 -0.14 -9.79
C LYS A 65 12.68 -0.82 -11.04
N GLU A 66 11.94 -1.79 -11.59
CA GLU A 66 12.46 -2.70 -12.63
C GLU A 66 11.60 -2.71 -13.89
N GLY A 67 10.45 -2.03 -13.90
CA GLY A 67 9.49 -2.05 -15.01
C GLY A 67 8.86 -3.42 -15.23
N LYS A 68 8.96 -4.33 -14.24
CA LYS A 68 8.43 -5.70 -14.36
C LYS A 68 6.92 -5.69 -14.22
N PRO A 69 6.17 -6.43 -15.06
CA PRO A 69 4.74 -6.60 -14.89
C PRO A 69 4.37 -7.08 -13.48
N PHE A 70 3.16 -6.73 -13.03
CA PHE A 70 2.55 -7.37 -11.88
C PHE A 70 2.47 -8.89 -12.12
N ASP A 71 2.92 -9.67 -11.14
CA ASP A 71 3.06 -11.13 -11.23
C ASP A 71 4.00 -11.64 -12.35
N ASP A 72 5.05 -10.90 -12.69
CA ASP A 72 6.07 -11.31 -13.70
C ASP A 72 6.71 -12.69 -13.41
N GLU A 73 6.83 -13.06 -12.12
CA GLU A 73 7.37 -14.34 -11.68
C GLU A 73 6.31 -15.44 -11.54
N GLY A 74 5.06 -15.15 -11.88
CA GLY A 74 3.93 -16.07 -11.82
C GLY A 74 2.78 -15.55 -10.94
N PHE A 75 1.64 -16.23 -11.02
CA PHE A 75 0.44 -15.87 -10.28
C PHE A 75 0.70 -15.81 -8.76
N MET A 76 0.27 -14.71 -8.12
CA MET A 76 0.42 -14.43 -6.68
C MET A 76 1.85 -14.16 -6.19
N THR A 77 2.73 -13.66 -7.05
CA THR A 77 4.13 -13.36 -6.67
C THR A 77 4.37 -11.90 -6.29
N SER A 78 3.61 -10.94 -6.84
CA SER A 78 3.66 -9.54 -6.41
C SER A 78 2.94 -9.33 -5.08
N ASP A 79 3.49 -8.47 -4.23
CA ASP A 79 2.88 -8.01 -2.99
C ASP A 79 1.85 -6.89 -3.21
N LEU A 80 1.03 -6.65 -2.19
CA LEU A 80 0.20 -5.46 -2.09
C LEU A 80 0.81 -4.52 -1.06
N ASP A 81 1.26 -3.36 -1.52
CA ASP A 81 1.94 -2.37 -0.71
C ASP A 81 0.96 -1.41 -0.06
N ILE A 82 0.69 -1.60 1.24
CA ILE A 82 -0.16 -0.73 2.03
C ILE A 82 0.68 0.27 2.81
N THR A 83 0.35 1.56 2.68
CA THR A 83 0.89 2.61 3.56
C THR A 83 -0.24 3.16 4.41
N LEU A 84 -0.08 3.05 5.73
CA LEU A 84 -0.89 3.74 6.71
C LEU A 84 -0.35 5.15 6.89
N VAL A 85 -1.19 6.16 6.70
CA VAL A 85 -0.80 7.57 6.77
C VAL A 85 -1.53 8.20 7.94
N GLY A 86 -0.78 8.75 8.88
CA GLY A 86 -1.33 9.42 10.05
C GLY A 86 -0.43 9.29 11.29
N PRO A 87 -0.68 10.09 12.32
CA PRO A 87 0.16 10.12 13.51
C PRO A 87 0.08 8.83 14.35
N GLU A 88 -1.09 8.23 14.48
CA GLU A 88 -1.32 7.00 15.26
C GLU A 88 -0.83 5.74 14.53
N ALA A 89 -0.74 5.77 13.20
CA ALA A 89 -0.20 4.67 12.41
C ALA A 89 1.23 4.28 12.82
N ILE A 90 2.01 5.28 13.23
CA ILE A 90 3.39 5.14 13.70
C ILE A 90 3.47 4.31 14.99
N GLU A 91 2.44 4.35 15.83
CA GLU A 91 2.40 3.64 17.12
C GLU A 91 2.32 2.11 16.96
N TYR A 92 2.02 1.62 15.75
CA TYR A 92 2.05 0.19 15.46
C TYR A 92 3.46 -0.40 15.33
N PHE A 93 4.51 0.42 15.32
CA PHE A 93 5.87 -0.01 15.01
C PHE A 93 6.82 0.21 16.19
N SER A 94 7.79 -0.71 16.36
CA SER A 94 8.91 -0.50 17.29
C SER A 94 9.89 0.54 16.73
N LEU A 95 10.80 1.07 17.56
CA LEU A 95 11.80 2.05 17.11
C LEU A 95 12.74 1.49 16.02
N GLU A 96 13.03 0.20 16.06
CA GLU A 96 13.82 -0.53 15.07
C GLU A 96 13.06 -0.73 13.75
N GLY A 97 11.74 -0.49 13.76
CA GLY A 97 10.87 -0.58 12.60
C GLY A 97 10.92 0.62 11.66
N PHE A 98 11.88 1.55 11.81
CA PHE A 98 11.90 2.81 11.06
C PHE A 98 13.14 3.03 10.19
N TRP A 99 12.92 3.41 8.93
CA TRP A 99 13.95 4.07 8.11
C TRP A 99 14.22 5.49 8.62
N ILE A 100 13.16 6.20 9.02
CA ILE A 100 13.23 7.52 9.64
C ILE A 100 12.43 7.45 10.94
N PRO A 101 13.10 7.41 12.11
CA PRO A 101 12.43 7.22 13.40
C PRO A 101 11.24 8.17 13.60
N GLY A 102 10.06 7.58 13.89
CA GLY A 102 8.82 8.32 14.14
C GLY A 102 8.18 8.98 12.92
N ILE A 103 8.76 8.83 11.72
CA ILE A 103 8.31 9.45 10.48
C ILE A 103 7.91 8.41 9.44
N HIS A 104 8.77 7.44 9.15
CA HIS A 104 8.54 6.48 8.08
C HIS A 104 9.11 5.10 8.42
N SER A 105 8.21 4.11 8.49
CA SER A 105 8.55 2.75 8.88
C SER A 105 9.13 1.94 7.71
N HIS A 106 9.80 0.85 8.03
CA HIS A 106 9.98 -0.26 7.10
C HIS A 106 8.62 -0.91 6.79
N PRO A 107 8.47 -1.50 5.59
CA PRO A 107 7.35 -2.38 5.29
C PRO A 107 7.47 -3.66 6.11
N VAL A 108 6.43 -3.98 6.87
CA VAL A 108 6.30 -5.24 7.62
C VAL A 108 5.82 -6.31 6.66
N LYS A 109 6.62 -7.37 6.53
CA LYS A 109 6.31 -8.58 5.76
C LYS A 109 6.41 -9.82 6.66
N GLU A 110 6.28 -11.00 6.07
CA GLU A 110 6.46 -12.26 6.78
C GLU A 110 7.85 -12.34 7.41
N GLY A 111 7.90 -12.70 8.71
CA GLY A 111 9.15 -12.79 9.47
C GLY A 111 9.57 -11.51 10.20
N ASP A 112 8.91 -10.37 9.96
CA ASP A 112 9.22 -9.09 10.61
C ASP A 112 8.46 -8.91 11.95
N ASP A 113 8.51 -9.94 12.79
CA ASP A 113 7.71 -9.99 14.01
C ASP A 113 8.14 -8.96 15.06
N ASP A 114 9.41 -8.58 15.10
CA ASP A 114 9.92 -7.75 16.18
C ASP A 114 9.66 -6.25 16.00
N ILE A 115 9.35 -5.82 14.77
CA ILE A 115 9.15 -4.40 14.43
C ILE A 115 7.67 -3.98 14.40
N ALA A 116 6.75 -4.92 14.54
CA ALA A 116 5.31 -4.71 14.38
C ALA A 116 4.52 -5.11 15.63
N SER A 117 3.53 -4.31 15.98
CA SER A 117 2.58 -4.64 17.03
C SER A 117 1.75 -5.89 16.68
N PRO A 118 1.23 -6.64 17.68
CA PRO A 118 0.34 -7.78 17.42
C PRO A 118 -0.92 -7.40 16.64
N ALA A 119 -1.43 -6.18 16.78
CA ALA A 119 -2.60 -5.69 16.05
C ALA A 119 -2.30 -5.55 14.56
N LEU A 120 -1.16 -4.94 14.21
CA LEU A 120 -0.73 -4.77 12.82
C LEU A 120 -0.50 -6.12 12.11
N LYS A 121 0.10 -7.09 12.81
CA LYS A 121 0.28 -8.46 12.28
C LYS A 121 -1.05 -9.14 11.99
N LYS A 122 -2.01 -9.05 12.92
CA LYS A 122 -3.35 -9.61 12.73
C LYS A 122 -4.06 -8.98 11.53
N LEU A 123 -3.94 -7.66 11.39
CA LEU A 123 -4.47 -6.95 10.22
C LEU A 123 -3.81 -7.46 8.93
N ARG A 124 -2.47 -7.54 8.88
CA ARG A 124 -1.74 -8.07 7.71
C ARG A 124 -2.25 -9.45 7.30
N HIS A 125 -2.34 -10.40 8.24
CA HIS A 125 -2.83 -11.75 7.95
C HIS A 125 -4.29 -11.75 7.46
N LYS A 126 -5.16 -10.89 8.04
CA LYS A 126 -6.55 -10.74 7.57
C LYS A 126 -6.59 -10.23 6.13
N LEU A 127 -5.78 -9.23 5.79
CA LEU A 127 -5.67 -8.68 4.44
C LEU A 127 -5.14 -9.71 3.44
N GLN A 128 -4.11 -10.48 3.79
CA GLN A 128 -3.59 -11.57 2.96
C GLN A 128 -4.67 -12.62 2.67
N ALA A 129 -5.45 -13.01 3.69
CA ALA A 129 -6.54 -13.97 3.52
C ALA A 129 -7.63 -13.46 2.55
N ILE A 130 -7.98 -12.17 2.64
CA ILE A 130 -8.94 -11.54 1.72
C ILE A 130 -8.38 -11.51 0.29
N ALA A 131 -7.09 -11.20 0.13
CA ALA A 131 -6.36 -11.19 -1.14
C ALA A 131 -5.99 -12.59 -1.66
N GLY A 132 -6.59 -13.66 -1.12
CA GLY A 132 -6.38 -15.03 -1.61
C GLY A 132 -5.03 -15.66 -1.25
N GLY A 133 -4.34 -15.12 -0.25
CA GLY A 133 -3.02 -15.56 0.20
C GLY A 133 -1.85 -14.75 -0.38
N ARG A 134 -2.13 -13.76 -1.24
CA ARG A 134 -1.10 -12.85 -1.77
C ARG A 134 -0.34 -12.16 -0.62
N PRO A 135 0.99 -11.97 -0.74
CA PRO A 135 1.73 -11.17 0.22
C PRO A 135 1.16 -9.75 0.34
N VAL A 136 1.05 -9.26 1.57
CA VAL A 136 0.64 -7.88 1.85
C VAL A 136 1.74 -7.30 2.73
N THR A 137 2.28 -6.15 2.33
CA THR A 137 3.22 -5.39 3.15
C THR A 137 2.47 -4.21 3.77
N ILE A 138 2.80 -3.86 5.00
CA ILE A 138 2.24 -2.67 5.65
C ILE A 138 3.38 -1.82 6.20
N GLN A 139 3.45 -0.57 5.78
CA GLN A 139 4.30 0.46 6.37
C GLN A 139 3.44 1.62 6.91
N ALA A 140 4.05 2.48 7.71
CA ALA A 140 3.45 3.72 8.18
C ALA A 140 4.27 4.95 7.77
N SER A 141 3.57 6.05 7.57
CA SER A 141 4.16 7.36 7.30
C SER A 141 3.41 8.46 8.02
N ARG A 142 4.13 9.48 8.48
CA ARG A 142 3.52 10.78 8.80
C ARG A 142 2.99 11.44 7.53
N ASP A 143 1.94 12.24 7.70
CA ASP A 143 1.19 12.91 6.64
C ASP A 143 2.08 13.82 5.80
N PHE A 144 2.91 14.65 6.43
CA PHE A 144 3.84 15.54 5.72
C PHE A 144 4.86 14.77 4.85
N TYR A 145 5.31 13.59 5.30
CA TYR A 145 6.27 12.78 4.56
C TYR A 145 5.60 12.02 3.42
N TYR A 146 4.36 11.59 3.62
CA TYR A 146 3.52 11.04 2.56
C TYR A 146 3.30 12.08 1.45
N ARG A 147 2.85 13.30 1.79
CA ARG A 147 2.66 14.41 0.83
C ARG A 147 3.93 14.72 0.06
N PHE A 148 5.08 14.77 0.74
CA PHE A 148 6.37 14.95 0.06
C PHE A 148 6.63 13.85 -0.98
N ARG A 149 6.34 12.58 -0.68
CA ARG A 149 6.54 11.48 -1.64
C ARG A 149 5.54 11.50 -2.80
N GLU A 150 4.29 11.85 -2.54
CA GLU A 150 3.27 11.93 -3.57
C GLU A 150 3.52 13.12 -4.51
N GLU A 151 3.67 14.32 -3.96
CA GLU A 151 3.77 15.56 -4.73
C GLU A 151 5.14 15.72 -5.40
N TRP A 152 6.24 15.38 -4.71
CA TRP A 152 7.58 15.62 -5.25
C TRP A 152 8.19 14.41 -5.94
N LEU A 153 7.79 13.19 -5.58
CA LEU A 153 8.32 11.97 -6.21
C LEU A 153 7.32 11.31 -7.17
N GLY A 154 6.12 11.88 -7.31
CA GLY A 154 5.11 11.42 -8.26
C GLY A 154 4.66 9.97 -8.03
N GLN A 155 4.74 9.48 -6.80
CA GLN A 155 4.43 8.08 -6.51
C GLN A 155 2.92 7.85 -6.61
N PRO A 156 2.45 6.96 -7.51
CA PRO A 156 1.03 6.74 -7.71
C PRO A 156 0.46 5.94 -6.55
N TYR A 157 -0.34 6.59 -5.73
CA TYR A 157 -1.11 5.96 -4.67
C TYR A 157 -2.60 5.94 -5.03
N LEU A 158 -3.29 4.91 -4.54
CA LEU A 158 -4.74 4.80 -4.54
C LEU A 158 -5.23 4.82 -3.09
N THR A 159 -5.99 5.83 -2.72
CA THR A 159 -6.63 5.89 -1.40
C THR A 159 -7.71 4.83 -1.28
N LEU A 160 -7.58 3.95 -0.27
CA LEU A 160 -8.53 2.88 0.03
C LEU A 160 -9.49 3.27 1.17
N VAL A 161 -8.97 3.96 2.18
CA VAL A 161 -9.70 4.36 3.39
C VAL A 161 -9.25 5.75 3.84
N GLY A 162 -10.21 6.54 4.33
CA GLY A 162 -9.98 7.88 4.85
C GLY A 162 -9.65 8.88 3.75
N LYS A 163 -9.15 10.04 4.15
CA LYS A 163 -8.46 10.98 3.29
C LYS A 163 -7.11 11.26 3.95
N PRO A 164 -6.01 11.26 3.20
CA PRO A 164 -4.71 11.70 3.74
C PRO A 164 -4.68 13.21 4.11
N ASP A 165 -5.80 13.93 3.89
CA ASP A 165 -5.99 15.33 4.23
C ASP A 165 -7.40 15.53 4.83
N GLU A 166 -7.50 15.62 6.16
CA GLU A 166 -8.37 16.59 6.83
C GLU A 166 -7.59 17.13 8.05
N ASP A 167 -6.50 17.87 7.77
CA ASP A 167 -5.92 18.80 8.74
C ASP A 167 -7.01 19.86 9.08
N GLU A 168 -7.53 19.86 10.32
CA GLU A 168 -8.04 21.10 10.97
C GLU A 168 -6.89 21.85 11.64
#